data_AF-A0A7X8XUE6-F1
#
_entry.id   AF-A0A7X8XUE6-F1
#
_cell.length_a   1.000
_cell.length_b   1.000
_cell.length_c   1.000
_cell.angle_alpha   90.00
_cell.angle_beta   90.00
_cell.angle_gamma   90.00
#
_symmetry.space_group_name_H-M   'P 1'
#
loop_
_entity.id
_entity.type
_entity.pdbx_description
1 polymer ?
#
loop_
_entity_poly.entity_id
_entity_poly.type
_entity_poly.pdbx_seq_one_letter_code
_entity_poly.pdbx_strand_id
1 'polypeptide(L)'
;MELKSLRELSQPDYQTREDDFFTEIYREEDLKTLSDQLFSLLTITVRYQPFDTVIERIRQSLPLMGFDMPNEGQQLHRDLSLQHLRLLENVGERDVKEALNSLEELPLNDTSYYLKIIAPLILCHRVSNWETYKWVALEIVNYAFENGKSEITAFGCLALARYMITRYEDIRIAHEYAKFAITEIMKSDDDLFINNFHSDYAFTILPWIEKTDVCLQHIKDYFNYAERSNDNFSVNRDVKRYYQLLLFNGYNKEEALKLTFSELSEGKIEMFPQVEEVLDYFQLEKITERSNLEKVIMVIDSEPEMYEGNLLHPALLLLKAVQINNDHVQDEGSLRKILDRFKYWAGYSPDIFNVWVAFVEAEWRYFKKEYTVAQGLYDKALDFVNSNKNDLKCLIALRKLAVFYQAKDSGIDTKQLYQNTLNMYTSFGNTKAIETLKSRFQISE
;
A
#
# COMPACT_ATOMS: atom_id res chain seq x y z
N MET A 1 34.07 1.13 -8.24
CA MET A 1 33.40 1.78 -7.09
C MET A 1 32.87 0.73 -6.13
N GLU A 2 33.13 0.83 -4.81
CA GLU A 2 32.61 -0.16 -3.85
C GLU A 2 31.11 0.06 -3.60
N LEU A 3 30.30 -0.98 -3.84
CA LEU A 3 28.85 -1.02 -3.66
C LEU A 3 28.37 -0.49 -2.28
N LYS A 4 29.16 -0.69 -1.23
CA LYS A 4 28.88 -0.20 0.13
C LYS A 4 28.91 1.31 0.23
N SER A 5 29.81 2.01 -0.48
CA SER A 5 29.90 3.47 -0.41
C SER A 5 28.70 4.16 -1.07
N LEU A 6 28.00 3.47 -1.98
CA LEU A 6 26.83 4.02 -2.65
C LEU A 6 25.57 3.98 -1.75
N ARG A 7 25.40 2.93 -0.94
CA ARG A 7 24.20 2.73 -0.10
C ARG A 7 24.08 3.76 1.03
N GLU A 8 25.21 4.32 1.46
CA GLU A 8 25.30 5.34 2.51
C GLU A 8 25.10 6.77 1.98
N LEU A 9 24.95 6.96 0.67
CA LEU A 9 24.79 8.29 0.09
C LEU A 9 23.52 8.97 0.59
N SER A 10 23.65 10.22 1.02
CA SER A 10 22.49 11.07 1.25
C SER A 10 21.83 11.47 -0.08
N GLN A 11 20.55 11.86 -0.04
CA GLN A 11 19.86 12.35 -1.24
C GLN A 11 20.60 13.54 -1.91
N PRO A 12 21.07 14.57 -1.18
CA PRO A 12 21.86 15.67 -1.78
C PRO A 12 23.16 15.20 -2.45
N ASP A 13 23.87 14.26 -1.82
CA ASP A 13 25.13 13.74 -2.35
C ASP A 13 24.90 12.93 -3.63
N TYR A 14 23.85 12.10 -3.66
CA TYR A 14 23.44 11.36 -4.84
C TYR A 14 23.09 12.32 -5.98
N GLN A 15 22.22 13.30 -5.74
CA GLN A 15 21.76 14.25 -6.76
C GLN A 15 22.90 15.06 -7.38
N THR A 16 23.95 15.35 -6.61
CA THR A 16 25.10 16.12 -7.10
C THR A 16 26.03 15.30 -8.01
N ARG A 17 26.04 13.98 -7.85
CA ARG A 17 27.03 13.07 -8.49
C ARG A 17 26.43 12.03 -9.42
N GLU A 18 25.10 12.02 -9.58
CA GLU A 18 24.37 11.01 -10.34
C GLU A 18 24.96 10.77 -11.74
N ASP A 19 25.12 11.84 -12.53
CA ASP A 19 25.64 11.72 -13.90
C ASP A 19 27.09 11.22 -13.95
N ASP A 20 27.91 11.59 -12.96
CA ASP A 20 29.29 11.12 -12.84
C ASP A 20 29.33 9.61 -12.59
N PHE A 21 28.45 9.10 -11.72
CA PHE A 21 28.37 7.67 -11.42
C PHE A 21 27.99 6.86 -12.66
N PHE A 22 26.95 7.27 -13.39
CA PHE A 22 26.56 6.59 -14.62
C PHE A 22 27.68 6.65 -15.68
N THR A 23 28.32 7.82 -15.83
CA THR A 23 29.43 7.99 -16.79
C THR A 23 30.63 7.11 -16.46
N GLU A 24 30.95 6.91 -15.18
CA GLU A 24 32.02 5.99 -14.75
C GLU A 24 31.66 4.54 -15.08
N ILE A 25 30.44 4.11 -14.75
CA ILE A 25 29.98 2.74 -14.96
C ILE A 25 29.89 2.40 -16.46
N TYR A 26 29.43 3.31 -17.31
CA TYR A 26 29.32 3.09 -18.76
C TYR A 26 30.66 2.86 -19.48
N ARG A 27 31.80 3.04 -18.79
CA ARG A 27 33.14 2.72 -19.33
C ARG A 27 33.53 1.26 -19.09
N GLU A 28 32.76 0.51 -18.31
CA GLU A 28 33.02 -0.91 -18.06
C GLU A 28 32.76 -1.73 -19.33
N GLU A 29 33.74 -2.57 -19.70
CA GLU A 29 33.67 -3.39 -20.92
C GLU A 29 33.07 -4.78 -20.65
N ASP A 30 33.23 -5.30 -19.43
CA ASP A 30 32.66 -6.59 -19.03
C ASP A 30 31.16 -6.45 -18.74
N LEU A 31 30.31 -7.08 -19.56
CA LEU A 31 28.85 -6.96 -19.46
C LEU A 31 28.31 -7.39 -18.09
N LYS A 32 28.91 -8.42 -17.49
CA LYS A 32 28.51 -8.89 -16.16
C LYS A 32 28.78 -7.80 -15.12
N THR A 33 30.00 -7.29 -15.07
CA THR A 33 30.41 -6.22 -14.14
C THR A 33 29.61 -4.95 -14.37
N LEU A 34 29.40 -4.56 -15.63
CA LEU A 34 28.56 -3.43 -16.01
C LEU A 34 27.13 -3.59 -15.47
N SER A 35 26.51 -4.77 -15.66
CA SER A 35 25.16 -5.06 -15.18
C SER A 35 25.06 -5.06 -13.65
N ASP A 36 26.05 -5.62 -12.95
CA ASP A 36 26.12 -5.65 -11.49
C ASP A 36 26.24 -4.23 -10.91
N GLN A 37 27.08 -3.39 -11.53
CA GLN A 37 27.25 -1.98 -11.12
C GLN A 37 26.00 -1.14 -11.42
N LEU A 38 25.38 -1.31 -12.59
CA LEU A 38 24.13 -0.61 -12.94
C LEU A 38 22.97 -1.02 -12.05
N PHE A 39 22.79 -2.31 -11.77
CA PHE A 39 21.78 -2.81 -10.83
C PHE A 39 21.92 -2.14 -9.46
N SER A 40 23.17 -2.05 -8.99
CA SER A 40 23.51 -1.42 -7.71
C SER A 40 23.17 0.07 -7.68
N LEU A 41 23.58 0.81 -8.71
CA LEU A 41 23.30 2.24 -8.81
C LEU A 41 21.80 2.52 -8.94
N LEU A 42 21.11 1.79 -9.83
CA LEU A 42 19.67 1.96 -10.07
C LEU A 42 18.83 1.61 -8.82
N THR A 43 19.25 0.63 -8.02
CA THR A 43 18.64 0.32 -6.71
C THR A 43 18.71 1.49 -5.72
N ILE A 44 19.65 2.42 -5.92
CA ILE A 44 19.76 3.64 -5.14
C ILE A 44 19.02 4.78 -5.82
N THR A 45 19.11 4.88 -7.15
CA THR A 45 18.36 5.85 -7.96
C THR A 45 16.87 5.84 -7.64
N VAL A 46 16.25 4.65 -7.54
CA VAL A 46 14.81 4.48 -7.25
C VAL A 46 14.37 5.06 -5.89
N ARG A 47 15.31 5.36 -4.99
CA ARG A 47 15.03 5.95 -3.67
C ARG A 47 14.87 7.47 -3.73
N TYR A 48 15.61 8.10 -4.65
CA TYR A 48 15.76 9.56 -4.71
C TYR A 48 15.15 10.18 -5.96
N GLN A 49 14.90 9.38 -7.00
CA GLN A 49 14.37 9.85 -8.27
C GLN A 49 12.93 9.36 -8.49
N PRO A 50 12.08 10.17 -9.15
CA PRO A 50 10.76 9.74 -9.60
C PRO A 50 10.82 8.57 -10.59
N PHE A 51 9.71 7.84 -10.69
CA PHE A 51 9.57 6.67 -11.56
C PHE A 51 9.97 6.93 -13.01
N ASP A 52 9.51 8.05 -13.60
CA ASP A 52 9.78 8.38 -15.00
C ASP A 52 11.27 8.66 -15.25
N THR A 53 11.96 9.30 -14.30
CA THR A 53 13.41 9.52 -14.36
C THR A 53 14.17 8.20 -14.30
N VAL A 54 13.75 7.28 -13.44
CA VAL A 54 14.34 5.93 -13.33
C VAL A 54 14.18 5.17 -14.66
N ILE A 55 12.99 5.22 -15.27
CA ILE A 55 12.75 4.60 -16.58
C ILE A 55 13.70 5.16 -17.64
N GLU A 56 13.89 6.48 -17.67
CA GLU A 56 14.78 7.09 -18.64
C GLU A 56 16.23 6.61 -18.47
N ARG A 57 16.72 6.49 -17.22
CA ARG A 57 18.05 5.91 -16.96
C ARG A 57 18.15 4.44 -17.38
N ILE A 58 17.10 3.66 -17.14
CA ILE A 58 17.01 2.26 -17.59
C ILE A 58 17.08 2.21 -19.12
N ARG A 59 16.28 3.02 -19.82
CA ARG A 59 16.25 3.08 -21.29
C ARG A 59 17.59 3.49 -21.90
N GLN A 60 18.32 4.39 -21.25
CA GLN A 60 19.67 4.77 -21.67
C GLN A 60 20.69 3.65 -21.46
N SER A 61 20.49 2.80 -20.45
CA SER A 61 21.40 1.71 -20.09
C SER A 61 21.17 0.43 -20.91
N LEU A 62 19.94 0.13 -21.29
CA LEU A 62 19.57 -1.13 -21.97
C LEU A 62 20.29 -1.38 -23.31
N PRO A 63 20.52 -0.37 -24.19
CA PRO A 63 21.23 -0.58 -25.44
C PRO A 63 22.66 -1.12 -25.26
N LEU A 64 23.29 -0.86 -24.09
CA LEU A 64 24.61 -1.40 -23.76
C LEU A 64 24.60 -2.93 -23.60
N MET A 65 23.43 -3.51 -23.34
CA MET A 65 23.20 -4.95 -23.25
C MET A 65 22.55 -5.53 -24.52
N GLY A 66 22.48 -4.75 -25.61
CA GLY A 66 21.83 -5.18 -26.86
C GLY A 66 20.32 -5.39 -26.72
N PHE A 67 19.68 -4.72 -25.77
CA PHE A 67 18.24 -4.83 -25.52
C PHE A 67 17.57 -3.46 -25.68
N ASP A 68 16.36 -3.45 -26.24
CA ASP A 68 15.53 -2.26 -26.33
C ASP A 68 14.20 -2.50 -25.63
N MET A 69 13.85 -1.59 -24.72
CA MET A 69 12.54 -1.61 -24.07
C MET A 69 11.47 -1.11 -25.05
N PRO A 70 10.28 -1.72 -25.12
CA PRO A 70 9.22 -1.22 -25.97
C PRO A 70 8.81 0.21 -25.60
N ASN A 71 8.56 1.01 -26.65
CA ASN A 71 8.05 2.36 -26.54
C ASN A 71 6.56 2.35 -26.15
N GLU A 72 6.10 3.45 -25.54
CA GLU A 72 4.72 3.59 -25.07
C GLU A 72 3.66 3.47 -26.19
N GLY A 73 2.42 3.18 -25.82
CA GLY A 73 1.29 3.10 -26.74
C GLY A 73 1.09 1.73 -27.38
N GLN A 74 0.76 1.69 -28.68
CA GLN A 74 0.29 0.46 -29.35
C GLN A 74 1.31 -0.69 -29.33
N GLN A 75 2.60 -0.38 -29.41
CA GLN A 75 3.65 -1.40 -29.37
C GLN A 75 3.71 -2.07 -27.99
N LEU A 76 3.76 -1.27 -26.92
CA LEU A 76 3.73 -1.78 -25.54
C LEU A 76 2.48 -2.63 -25.26
N HIS A 77 1.29 -2.20 -25.68
CA HIS A 77 0.07 -3.00 -25.47
C HIS A 77 0.13 -4.36 -26.19
N ARG A 78 0.69 -4.40 -27.41
CA ARG A 78 0.88 -5.65 -28.15
C ARG A 78 1.86 -6.57 -27.43
N ASP A 79 3.00 -6.03 -27.00
CA ASP A 79 4.02 -6.80 -26.31
C ASP A 79 3.53 -7.32 -24.95
N LEU A 80 2.77 -6.52 -24.20
CA LEU A 80 2.09 -6.94 -22.98
C LEU A 80 1.11 -8.08 -23.22
N SER A 81 0.36 -8.04 -24.32
CA SER A 81 -0.57 -9.11 -24.69
C SER A 81 0.20 -10.40 -24.97
N LEU A 82 1.32 -10.32 -25.70
CA LEU A 82 2.19 -11.45 -25.99
C LEU A 82 2.87 -12.01 -24.74
N GLN A 83 3.40 -11.17 -23.86
CA GLN A 83 3.98 -11.59 -22.58
C GLN A 83 2.96 -12.25 -21.66
N HIS A 84 1.71 -11.79 -21.67
CA HIS A 84 0.66 -12.42 -20.89
C HIS A 84 0.31 -13.81 -21.45
N LEU A 85 0.24 -13.96 -22.78
CA LEU A 85 0.05 -15.27 -23.41
C LEU A 85 1.23 -16.21 -23.10
N ARG A 86 2.47 -15.73 -23.21
CA ARG A 86 3.68 -16.49 -22.81
C ARG A 86 3.58 -16.97 -21.38
N LEU A 87 3.14 -16.12 -20.45
CA LEU A 87 2.99 -16.50 -19.05
C LEU A 87 1.97 -17.63 -18.89
N LEU A 88 0.81 -17.52 -19.55
CA LEU A 88 -0.22 -18.56 -19.50
C LEU A 88 0.26 -19.88 -20.11
N GLU A 89 1.00 -19.83 -21.22
CA GLU A 89 1.59 -21.01 -21.86
C GLU A 89 2.65 -21.67 -20.96
N ASN A 90 3.50 -20.87 -20.33
CA ASN A 90 4.59 -21.31 -19.45
C ASN A 90 4.08 -21.94 -18.15
N VAL A 91 3.07 -21.34 -17.53
CA VAL A 91 2.41 -21.89 -16.34
C VAL A 91 1.60 -23.15 -16.72
N GLY A 92 0.90 -23.10 -17.86
CA GLY A 92 0.05 -24.17 -18.36
C GLY A 92 -1.14 -24.44 -17.44
N GLU A 93 -1.42 -25.71 -17.18
CA GLU A 93 -2.49 -26.15 -16.26
C GLU A 93 -2.03 -26.20 -14.79
N ARG A 94 -0.75 -25.91 -14.52
CA ARG A 94 -0.19 -25.96 -13.16
C ARG A 94 -0.61 -24.73 -12.35
N ASP A 95 -0.61 -24.89 -11.04
CA ASP A 95 -0.67 -23.74 -10.15
C ASP A 95 0.63 -22.93 -10.24
N VAL A 96 0.56 -21.59 -10.15
CA VAL A 96 1.72 -20.71 -10.28
C VAL A 96 2.80 -21.06 -9.27
N LYS A 97 2.40 -21.37 -8.02
CA LYS A 97 3.30 -21.80 -6.97
C LYS A 97 4.02 -23.10 -7.32
N GLU A 98 3.31 -24.08 -7.87
CA GLU A 98 3.91 -25.36 -8.27
C GLU A 98 4.91 -25.14 -9.41
N ALA A 99 4.52 -24.38 -10.43
CA ALA A 99 5.36 -24.08 -11.57
C ALA A 99 6.66 -23.39 -11.15
N LEU A 100 6.59 -22.34 -10.32
CA LEU A 100 7.77 -21.61 -9.84
C LEU A 100 8.69 -22.45 -8.93
N ASN A 101 8.13 -23.29 -8.06
CA ASN A 101 8.95 -24.14 -7.18
C ASN A 101 9.68 -25.26 -7.93
N SER A 102 9.21 -25.62 -9.12
CA SER A 102 9.85 -26.64 -9.97
C SER A 102 11.03 -26.13 -10.78
N LEU A 103 11.26 -24.82 -10.83
CA LEU A 103 12.32 -24.21 -11.64
C LEU A 103 13.71 -24.42 -11.01
N GLU A 104 14.66 -24.79 -11.85
CA GLU A 104 16.08 -24.86 -11.50
C GLU A 104 16.67 -23.45 -11.32
N GLU A 105 17.64 -23.31 -10.42
CA GLU A 105 18.41 -22.07 -10.24
C GLU A 105 19.50 -21.97 -11.31
N LEU A 106 19.42 -20.95 -12.16
CA LEU A 106 20.34 -20.72 -13.26
C LEU A 106 20.79 -19.26 -13.25
N PRO A 107 22.12 -18.98 -13.24
CA PRO A 107 22.63 -17.62 -13.24
C PRO A 107 22.34 -16.93 -14.57
N LEU A 108 22.22 -15.61 -14.52
CA LEU A 108 22.15 -14.79 -15.74
C LEU A 108 23.45 -14.88 -16.55
N ASN A 109 23.32 -14.61 -17.85
CA ASN A 109 24.39 -14.65 -18.84
C ASN A 109 24.36 -13.40 -19.73
N ASP A 110 25.28 -13.32 -20.68
CA ASP A 110 25.47 -12.16 -21.57
C ASP A 110 24.19 -11.74 -22.32
N THR A 111 23.27 -12.68 -22.60
CA THR A 111 22.00 -12.38 -23.28
C THR A 111 20.86 -11.95 -22.35
N SER A 112 21.05 -12.05 -21.03
CA SER A 112 20.01 -11.86 -20.02
C SER A 112 20.38 -10.88 -18.91
N TYR A 113 21.59 -10.31 -18.94
CA TYR A 113 21.99 -9.27 -17.99
C TYR A 113 21.14 -7.99 -18.06
N TYR A 114 20.41 -7.74 -19.15
CA TYR A 114 19.44 -6.63 -19.20
C TYR A 114 18.36 -6.74 -18.11
N LEU A 115 18.05 -7.96 -17.63
CA LEU A 115 17.08 -8.19 -16.55
C LEU A 115 17.52 -7.52 -15.24
N LYS A 116 18.83 -7.47 -14.98
CA LYS A 116 19.40 -6.71 -13.85
C LYS A 116 19.21 -5.20 -14.00
N ILE A 117 19.17 -4.69 -15.23
CA ILE A 117 18.96 -3.25 -15.44
C ILE A 117 17.49 -2.88 -15.19
N ILE A 118 16.54 -3.72 -15.58
CA ILE A 118 15.11 -3.42 -15.39
C ILE A 118 14.57 -3.75 -13.99
N ALA A 119 15.14 -4.75 -13.29
CA ALA A 119 14.65 -5.22 -12.00
C ALA A 119 14.52 -4.11 -10.91
N PRO A 120 15.45 -3.15 -10.78
CA PRO A 120 15.35 -2.08 -9.78
C PRO A 120 14.09 -1.23 -9.88
N LEU A 121 13.46 -1.12 -11.07
CA LEU A 121 12.21 -0.37 -11.26
C LEU A 121 11.09 -0.87 -10.33
N ILE A 122 11.15 -2.13 -9.92
CA ILE A 122 10.16 -2.78 -9.07
C ILE A 122 10.14 -2.20 -7.65
N LEU A 123 11.29 -1.68 -7.21
CA LEU A 123 11.49 -1.08 -5.88
C LEU A 123 10.95 0.35 -5.78
N CYS A 124 10.53 0.97 -6.88
CA CYS A 124 9.96 2.31 -6.88
C CYS A 124 8.70 2.37 -5.99
N HIS A 125 8.66 3.33 -5.06
CA HIS A 125 7.50 3.48 -4.17
C HIS A 125 6.24 3.97 -4.89
N ARG A 126 6.37 4.87 -5.87
CA ARG A 126 5.26 5.36 -6.70
C ARG A 126 5.44 4.86 -8.13
N VAL A 127 4.35 4.46 -8.76
CA VAL A 127 4.33 3.95 -10.15
C VAL A 127 3.38 4.85 -10.94
N SER A 128 3.93 5.70 -11.81
CA SER A 128 3.17 6.57 -12.72
C SER A 128 2.75 5.86 -14.01
N ASN A 129 3.56 4.90 -14.48
CA ASN A 129 3.25 4.10 -15.68
C ASN A 129 3.18 2.60 -15.36
N TRP A 130 1.96 2.14 -15.07
CA TRP A 130 1.65 0.74 -14.73
C TRP A 130 1.82 -0.25 -15.89
N GLU A 131 1.78 0.21 -17.14
CA GLU A 131 1.97 -0.66 -18.30
C GLU A 131 3.43 -1.07 -18.43
N THR A 132 4.32 -0.08 -18.30
CA THR A 132 5.76 -0.30 -18.25
C THR A 132 6.14 -1.16 -17.03
N TYR A 133 5.55 -0.86 -15.86
CA TYR A 133 5.75 -1.68 -14.65
C TYR A 133 5.33 -3.14 -14.86
N LYS A 134 4.14 -3.37 -15.44
CA LYS A 134 3.64 -4.72 -15.78
C LYS A 134 4.57 -5.43 -16.75
N TRP A 135 5.06 -4.72 -17.77
CA TRP A 135 5.93 -5.29 -18.79
C TRP A 135 7.23 -5.80 -18.16
N VAL A 136 7.87 -5.01 -17.29
CA VAL A 136 9.07 -5.44 -16.56
C VAL A 136 8.80 -6.66 -15.69
N ALA A 137 7.69 -6.65 -14.96
CA ALA A 137 7.29 -7.75 -14.10
C ALA A 137 7.09 -9.05 -14.88
N LEU A 138 6.37 -8.98 -16.01
CA LEU A 138 6.11 -10.13 -16.88
C LEU A 138 7.38 -10.61 -17.59
N GLU A 139 8.27 -9.70 -18.01
CA GLU A 139 9.51 -10.08 -18.69
C GLU A 139 10.40 -10.93 -17.77
N ILE A 140 10.59 -10.49 -16.53
CA ILE A 140 11.39 -11.22 -15.53
C ILE A 140 10.78 -12.60 -15.23
N VAL A 141 9.45 -12.67 -15.06
CA VAL A 141 8.78 -13.93 -14.68
C VAL A 141 8.72 -14.90 -15.87
N ASN A 142 8.46 -14.41 -17.09
CA ASN A 142 8.52 -15.26 -18.28
C ASN A 142 9.92 -15.80 -18.51
N TYR A 143 10.95 -14.97 -18.37
CA TYR A 143 12.33 -15.43 -18.46
C TYR A 143 12.59 -16.57 -17.47
N ALA A 144 12.11 -16.43 -16.23
CA ALA A 144 12.30 -17.47 -15.21
C ALA A 144 11.64 -18.80 -15.59
N PHE A 145 10.42 -18.78 -16.14
CA PHE A 145 9.77 -20.00 -16.60
C PHE A 145 10.45 -20.65 -17.80
N GLU A 146 11.00 -19.84 -18.71
CA GLU A 146 11.62 -20.31 -19.94
C GLU A 146 13.07 -20.81 -19.73
N ASN A 147 13.79 -20.21 -18.78
CA ASN A 147 15.24 -20.39 -18.64
C ASN A 147 15.69 -20.79 -17.23
N GLY A 148 14.76 -21.03 -16.29
CA GLY A 148 15.08 -21.24 -14.88
C GLY A 148 15.13 -19.94 -14.09
N LYS A 149 15.02 -20.05 -12.76
CA LYS A 149 14.99 -18.89 -11.86
C LYS A 149 16.41 -18.37 -11.58
N SER A 150 16.52 -17.06 -11.41
CA SER A 150 17.77 -16.34 -11.18
C SER A 150 17.64 -15.37 -10.00
N GLU A 151 18.70 -14.63 -9.70
CA GLU A 151 18.74 -13.65 -8.62
C GLU A 151 17.68 -12.53 -8.74
N ILE A 152 17.15 -12.29 -9.94
CA ILE A 152 16.13 -11.27 -10.20
C ILE A 152 14.69 -11.83 -10.22
N THR A 153 14.49 -13.15 -10.17
CA THR A 153 13.15 -13.75 -10.26
C THR A 153 12.23 -13.31 -9.12
N ALA A 154 12.78 -13.15 -7.91
CA ALA A 154 12.04 -12.65 -6.76
C ALA A 154 11.44 -11.26 -7.04
N PHE A 155 12.20 -10.37 -7.70
CA PHE A 155 11.73 -9.03 -8.05
C PHE A 155 10.50 -9.12 -8.95
N GLY A 156 10.57 -9.87 -10.05
CA GLY A 156 9.43 -10.00 -10.97
C GLY A 156 8.17 -10.55 -10.29
N CYS A 157 8.34 -11.52 -9.39
CA CYS A 157 7.22 -12.07 -8.62
C CYS A 157 6.61 -11.03 -7.67
N LEU A 158 7.42 -10.26 -6.93
CA LEU A 158 6.90 -9.19 -6.07
C LEU A 158 6.19 -8.10 -6.88
N ALA A 159 6.73 -7.77 -8.06
CA ALA A 159 6.13 -6.80 -8.97
C ALA A 159 4.77 -7.26 -9.51
N LEU A 160 4.68 -8.52 -9.96
CA LEU A 160 3.41 -9.09 -10.38
C LEU A 160 2.42 -9.12 -9.22
N ALA A 161 2.83 -9.49 -8.02
CA ALA A 161 1.96 -9.45 -6.85
C ALA A 161 1.38 -8.06 -6.61
N ARG A 162 2.24 -7.03 -6.60
CA ARG A 162 1.82 -5.64 -6.44
C ARG A 162 0.88 -5.19 -7.56
N TYR A 163 1.19 -5.53 -8.81
CA TYR A 163 0.34 -5.21 -9.95
C TYR A 163 -1.04 -5.89 -9.83
N MET A 164 -1.08 -7.16 -9.44
CA MET A 164 -2.31 -7.94 -9.28
C MET A 164 -3.22 -7.34 -8.22
N ILE A 165 -2.68 -6.92 -7.06
CA ILE A 165 -3.47 -6.23 -6.03
C ILE A 165 -3.97 -4.88 -6.52
N THR A 166 -3.09 -4.06 -7.10
CA THR A 166 -3.43 -2.69 -7.42
C THR A 166 -4.37 -2.56 -8.62
N ARG A 167 -4.22 -3.40 -9.65
CA ARG A 167 -4.90 -3.21 -10.94
C ARG A 167 -5.97 -4.26 -11.24
N TYR A 168 -5.80 -5.48 -10.74
CA TYR A 168 -6.77 -6.57 -10.95
C TYR A 168 -7.54 -6.95 -9.70
N GLU A 169 -7.09 -6.50 -8.52
CA GLU A 169 -7.62 -6.90 -7.21
C GLU A 169 -7.68 -8.44 -7.05
N ASP A 170 -6.77 -9.18 -7.70
CA ASP A 170 -6.63 -10.63 -7.55
C ASP A 170 -5.70 -10.95 -6.37
N ILE A 171 -6.29 -10.93 -5.17
CA ILE A 171 -5.57 -11.08 -3.91
C ILE A 171 -4.94 -12.49 -3.79
N ARG A 172 -5.59 -13.52 -4.32
CA ARG A 172 -5.13 -14.91 -4.23
C ARG A 172 -3.83 -15.11 -5.01
N ILE A 173 -3.85 -14.76 -6.30
CA ILE A 173 -2.67 -14.91 -7.16
C ILE A 173 -1.55 -13.97 -6.70
N ALA A 174 -1.90 -12.75 -6.28
CA ALA A 174 -0.91 -11.82 -5.74
C ALA A 174 -0.15 -12.39 -4.54
N HIS A 175 -0.87 -13.00 -3.60
CA HIS A 175 -0.29 -13.60 -2.42
C HIS A 175 0.63 -14.78 -2.75
N GLU A 176 0.30 -15.60 -3.76
CA GLU A 176 1.16 -16.70 -4.20
C GLU A 176 2.49 -16.20 -4.76
N TYR A 177 2.45 -15.23 -5.66
CA TYR A 177 3.67 -14.59 -6.19
C TYR A 177 4.50 -13.92 -5.09
N ALA A 178 3.84 -13.18 -4.18
CA ALA A 178 4.54 -12.50 -3.11
C ALA A 178 5.19 -13.49 -2.12
N LYS A 179 4.50 -14.58 -1.78
CA LYS A 179 5.05 -15.64 -0.93
C LYS A 179 6.27 -16.31 -1.55
N PHE A 180 6.23 -16.57 -2.85
CA PHE A 180 7.40 -17.05 -3.57
C PHE A 180 8.54 -16.03 -3.50
N ALA A 181 8.26 -14.76 -3.80
CA ALA A 181 9.26 -13.69 -3.81
C ALA A 181 9.97 -13.54 -2.46
N ILE A 182 9.23 -13.46 -1.35
CA ILE A 182 9.83 -13.34 -0.01
C ILE A 182 10.56 -14.62 0.42
N THR A 183 10.15 -15.80 -0.05
CA THR A 183 10.87 -17.05 0.23
C THR A 183 12.19 -17.10 -0.54
N GLU A 184 12.18 -16.66 -1.79
CA GLU A 184 13.36 -16.69 -2.66
C GLU A 184 14.39 -15.62 -2.25
N ILE A 185 13.95 -14.41 -1.88
CA ILE A 185 14.87 -13.34 -1.46
C ILE A 185 15.61 -13.64 -0.15
N MET A 186 15.02 -14.48 0.72
CA MET A 186 15.66 -14.95 1.95
C MET A 186 16.91 -15.80 1.71
N LYS A 187 17.12 -16.29 0.49
CA LYS A 187 18.36 -16.97 0.10
C LYS A 187 19.49 -16.00 -0.28
N SER A 188 19.18 -14.72 -0.47
CA SER A 188 20.20 -13.71 -0.75
C SER A 188 21.00 -13.39 0.52
N ASP A 189 22.26 -13.01 0.36
CA ASP A 189 23.08 -12.49 1.46
C ASP A 189 22.90 -10.97 1.67
N ASP A 190 21.86 -10.37 1.05
CA ASP A 190 21.66 -8.93 1.07
C ASP A 190 20.53 -8.52 2.02
N ASP A 191 20.92 -8.13 3.24
CA ASP A 191 20.01 -7.70 4.29
C ASP A 191 19.07 -6.57 3.83
N LEU A 192 19.53 -5.70 2.91
CA LEU A 192 18.70 -4.64 2.33
C LEU A 192 17.51 -5.23 1.55
N PHE A 193 17.77 -6.17 0.65
CA PHE A 193 16.71 -6.74 -0.18
C PHE A 193 15.76 -7.61 0.63
N ILE A 194 16.28 -8.37 1.58
CA ILE A 194 15.44 -9.13 2.53
C ILE A 194 14.47 -8.17 3.23
N ASN A 195 14.98 -7.09 3.82
CA ASN A 195 14.12 -6.12 4.49
C ASN A 195 13.11 -5.47 3.54
N ASN A 196 13.56 -5.00 2.38
CA ASN A 196 12.71 -4.34 1.39
C ASN A 196 11.51 -5.18 0.96
N PHE A 197 11.76 -6.43 0.63
CA PHE A 197 10.73 -7.35 0.16
C PHE A 197 9.73 -7.68 1.27
N HIS A 198 10.21 -7.94 2.48
CA HIS A 198 9.34 -8.26 3.61
C HIS A 198 8.51 -7.04 4.06
N SER A 199 9.08 -5.84 4.01
CA SER A 199 8.39 -4.58 4.28
C SER A 199 7.31 -4.28 3.22
N ASP A 200 7.62 -4.47 1.93
CA ASP A 200 6.64 -4.32 0.83
C ASP A 200 5.51 -5.34 0.96
N TYR A 201 5.84 -6.59 1.25
CA TYR A 201 4.85 -7.65 1.48
C TYR A 201 3.91 -7.30 2.65
N ALA A 202 4.45 -6.93 3.81
CA ALA A 202 3.67 -6.61 5.00
C ALA A 202 2.77 -5.38 4.82
N PHE A 203 3.19 -4.42 4.00
CA PHE A 203 2.45 -3.16 3.83
C PHE A 203 1.46 -3.17 2.66
N THR A 204 1.77 -3.88 1.57
CA THR A 204 0.99 -3.83 0.32
C THR A 204 0.21 -5.10 0.03
N ILE A 205 0.66 -6.26 0.53
CA ILE A 205 0.05 -7.56 0.20
C ILE A 205 -0.69 -8.17 1.42
N LEU A 206 0.02 -8.31 2.53
CA LEU A 206 -0.46 -8.96 3.74
C LEU A 206 -1.75 -8.36 4.33
N PRO A 207 -2.01 -7.04 4.27
CA PRO A 207 -3.27 -6.47 4.78
C PRO A 207 -4.52 -6.95 4.04
N TRP A 208 -4.37 -7.52 2.83
CA TRP A 208 -5.49 -8.02 2.05
C TRP A 208 -5.89 -9.45 2.39
N ILE A 209 -5.12 -10.13 3.26
CA ILE A 209 -5.30 -11.55 3.61
C ILE A 209 -5.24 -11.81 5.12
N GLU A 210 -4.63 -10.92 5.89
CA GLU A 210 -4.42 -11.07 7.33
C GLU A 210 -4.87 -9.81 8.08
N LYS A 211 -4.97 -9.92 9.40
CA LYS A 211 -5.24 -8.78 10.30
C LYS A 211 -4.03 -7.86 10.43
N THR A 212 -4.28 -6.59 10.76
CA THR A 212 -3.23 -5.56 10.86
C THR A 212 -2.14 -5.89 11.89
N ASP A 213 -2.48 -6.56 12.98
CA ASP A 213 -1.50 -7.00 14.00
C ASP A 213 -0.44 -7.95 13.43
N VAL A 214 -0.83 -8.84 12.51
CA VAL A 214 0.10 -9.77 11.84
C VAL A 214 1.03 -8.98 10.91
N CYS A 215 0.49 -7.95 10.24
CA CYS A 215 1.27 -7.05 9.39
C CYS A 215 2.32 -6.26 10.19
N LEU A 216 1.91 -5.71 11.34
CA LEU A 216 2.79 -5.00 12.27
C LEU A 216 3.90 -5.93 12.78
N GLN A 217 3.55 -7.14 13.22
CA GLN A 217 4.53 -8.11 13.70
C GLN A 217 5.53 -8.50 12.60
N HIS A 218 5.06 -8.69 11.36
CA HIS A 218 5.94 -9.02 10.23
C HIS A 218 6.98 -7.92 9.97
N ILE A 219 6.61 -6.63 10.05
CA ILE A 219 7.60 -5.54 9.92
C ILE A 219 8.63 -5.63 11.05
N LYS A 220 8.20 -5.87 12.30
CA LYS A 220 9.11 -5.99 13.45
C LYS A 220 10.08 -7.16 13.31
N ASP A 221 9.60 -8.32 12.89
CA ASP A 221 10.41 -9.54 12.74
C ASP A 221 11.57 -9.35 11.75
N TYR A 222 11.37 -8.50 10.74
CA TYR A 222 12.35 -8.23 9.69
C TYR A 222 13.07 -6.87 9.81
N PHE A 223 12.79 -6.10 10.86
CA PHE A 223 13.39 -4.77 11.06
C PHE A 223 14.90 -4.83 11.30
N ASN A 224 15.39 -5.87 11.99
CA ASN A 224 16.82 -6.09 12.23
C ASN A 224 17.65 -6.22 10.94
N TYR A 225 17.02 -6.60 9.80
CA TYR A 225 17.67 -6.60 8.50
C TYR A 225 17.90 -5.16 7.99
N ALA A 226 16.97 -4.23 8.22
CA ALA A 226 17.17 -2.81 7.91
C ALA A 226 18.37 -2.24 8.69
N GLU A 227 18.43 -2.50 10.00
CA GLU A 227 19.52 -2.00 10.86
C GLU A 227 20.89 -2.55 10.42
N ARG A 228 20.99 -3.85 10.13
CA ARG A 228 22.25 -4.47 9.68
C ARG A 228 22.69 -4.02 8.29
N SER A 229 21.74 -3.58 7.45
CA SER A 229 22.08 -3.08 6.12
C SER A 229 22.80 -1.72 6.13
N ASN A 230 22.85 -1.04 7.28
CA ASN A 230 23.34 0.34 7.45
C ASN A 230 22.66 1.37 6.51
N ASP A 231 21.43 1.08 6.09
CA ASP A 231 20.65 1.92 5.18
C ASP A 231 19.55 2.68 5.93
N ASN A 232 19.81 3.96 6.23
CA ASN A 232 18.84 4.84 6.90
C ASN A 232 17.52 4.96 6.13
N PHE A 233 17.55 4.82 4.80
CA PHE A 233 16.35 4.85 3.98
C PHE A 233 15.39 3.69 4.32
N SER A 234 15.92 2.46 4.40
CA SER A 234 15.14 1.27 4.73
C SER A 234 14.60 1.32 6.16
N VAL A 235 15.41 1.78 7.12
CA VAL A 235 14.97 2.01 8.51
C VAL A 235 13.79 3.00 8.54
N ASN A 236 13.95 4.17 7.91
CA ASN A 236 12.90 5.20 7.88
C ASN A 236 11.63 4.71 7.16
N ARG A 237 11.77 3.88 6.13
CA ARG A 237 10.63 3.30 5.41
C ARG A 237 9.82 2.38 6.31
N ASP A 238 10.49 1.51 7.08
CA ASP A 238 9.82 0.55 7.96
C ASP A 238 9.13 1.27 9.13
N VAL A 239 9.81 2.24 9.75
CA VAL A 239 9.23 3.13 10.78
C VAL A 239 7.96 3.81 10.25
N LYS A 240 8.03 4.39 9.05
CA LYS A 240 6.88 5.03 8.40
C LYS A 240 5.72 4.07 8.17
N ARG A 241 5.99 2.89 7.62
CA ARG A 241 4.95 1.89 7.28
C ARG A 241 4.30 1.33 8.53
N TYR A 242 5.08 1.06 9.56
CA TYR A 242 4.59 0.61 10.86
C TYR A 242 3.66 1.66 11.48
N TYR A 243 4.09 2.93 11.49
CA TYR A 243 3.26 4.04 11.93
C TYR A 243 1.95 4.16 11.14
N GLN A 244 2.00 4.06 9.81
CA GLN A 244 0.82 4.10 8.97
C GLN A 244 -0.15 2.95 9.26
N LEU A 245 0.35 1.72 9.42
CA LEU A 245 -0.47 0.57 9.80
C LEU A 245 -1.13 0.75 11.17
N LEU A 246 -0.46 1.38 12.14
CA LEU A 246 -1.07 1.74 13.42
C LEU A 246 -2.21 2.75 13.25
N LEU A 247 -2.05 3.78 12.41
CA LEU A 247 -3.12 4.71 12.12
C LEU A 247 -4.30 4.05 11.38
N PHE A 248 -4.04 3.13 10.45
CA PHE A 248 -5.09 2.34 9.79
C PHE A 248 -5.77 1.36 10.75
N ASN A 249 -5.01 0.84 11.71
CA ASN A 249 -5.53 0.14 12.87
C ASN A 249 -6.07 1.11 13.94
N GLY A 250 -6.36 2.37 13.57
CA GLY A 250 -7.13 3.40 14.28
C GLY A 250 -6.49 4.06 15.51
N TYR A 251 -5.19 3.85 15.77
CA TYR A 251 -4.47 4.60 16.80
C TYR A 251 -4.47 6.10 16.46
N ASN A 252 -4.55 6.97 17.49
CA ASN A 252 -4.22 8.38 17.25
C ASN A 252 -2.72 8.55 16.97
N LYS A 253 -2.36 9.69 16.36
CA LYS A 253 -0.96 10.02 16.03
C LYS A 253 -0.01 9.92 17.22
N GLU A 254 -0.39 10.38 18.41
CA GLU A 254 0.49 10.37 19.58
C GLU A 254 0.79 8.94 20.05
N GLU A 255 -0.24 8.12 20.18
CA GLU A 255 -0.11 6.71 20.57
C GLU A 255 0.63 5.91 19.49
N ALA A 256 0.33 6.14 18.22
CA ALA A 256 0.99 5.49 17.10
C ALA A 256 2.48 5.83 17.06
N LEU A 257 2.83 7.11 17.27
CA LEU A 257 4.21 7.58 17.33
C LEU A 257 4.97 6.92 18.49
N LYS A 258 4.38 6.97 19.69
CA LYS A 258 4.97 6.38 20.89
C LYS A 258 5.23 4.88 20.71
N LEU A 259 4.26 4.15 20.17
CA LEU A 259 4.38 2.71 19.94
C LEU A 259 5.41 2.39 18.86
N THR A 260 5.44 3.15 17.76
CA THR A 260 6.43 2.99 16.70
C THR A 260 7.86 3.12 17.25
N PHE A 261 8.12 4.14 18.07
CA PHE A 261 9.45 4.37 18.63
C PHE A 261 9.83 3.38 19.73
N SER A 262 8.85 2.83 20.47
CA SER A 262 9.14 1.77 21.44
C SER A 262 9.47 0.43 20.80
N GLU A 263 8.99 0.19 19.57
CA GLU A 263 9.05 -1.13 18.92
C GLU A 263 10.09 -1.23 17.81
N LEU A 264 10.45 -0.10 17.18
CA LEU A 264 11.41 -0.05 16.07
C LEU A 264 12.58 0.89 16.41
N SER A 265 12.51 2.16 16.00
CA SER A 265 13.55 3.14 16.25
C SER A 265 12.99 4.55 16.39
N GLU A 266 13.58 5.36 17.27
CA GLU A 266 13.28 6.79 17.38
C GLU A 266 13.79 7.55 16.14
N GLY A 267 13.02 8.56 15.71
CA GLY A 267 13.44 9.40 14.59
C GLY A 267 12.33 10.31 14.07
N LYS A 268 12.61 11.07 13.02
CA LYS A 268 11.56 11.82 12.32
C LYS A 268 10.85 10.88 11.34
N ILE A 269 9.52 10.81 11.41
CA ILE A 269 8.74 10.08 10.41
C ILE A 269 8.62 10.95 9.17
N GLU A 270 9.41 10.63 8.14
CA GLU A 270 9.39 11.35 6.87
C GLU A 270 8.31 10.78 5.95
N MET A 271 7.25 11.56 5.73
CA MET A 271 6.16 11.25 4.80
C MET A 271 6.01 12.34 3.76
N PHE A 272 5.42 12.00 2.61
CA PHE A 272 4.97 13.02 1.68
C PHE A 272 3.89 13.89 2.35
N PRO A 273 3.94 15.22 2.20
CA PRO A 273 2.97 16.12 2.85
C PRO A 273 1.52 15.73 2.58
N GLN A 274 1.20 15.30 1.36
CA GLN A 274 -0.14 14.88 0.97
C GLN A 274 -0.59 13.63 1.73
N VAL A 275 0.31 12.66 1.94
CA VAL A 275 0.00 11.44 2.71
C VAL A 275 -0.21 11.79 4.18
N GLU A 276 0.64 12.67 4.73
CA GLU A 276 0.47 13.17 6.09
C GLU A 276 -0.86 13.90 6.29
N GLU A 277 -1.25 14.73 5.31
CA GLU A 277 -2.51 15.47 5.30
C GLU A 277 -3.72 14.51 5.24
N VAL A 278 -3.65 13.47 4.41
CA VAL A 278 -4.71 12.45 4.36
C VAL A 278 -4.81 11.69 5.68
N LEU A 279 -3.68 11.24 6.25
CA LEU A 279 -3.66 10.56 7.54
C LEU A 279 -4.20 11.45 8.67
N ASP A 280 -3.98 12.76 8.55
CA ASP A 280 -4.60 13.77 9.40
C ASP A 280 -6.13 13.76 9.29
N TYR A 281 -6.68 13.66 8.08
CA TYR A 281 -8.13 13.58 7.87
C TYR A 281 -8.75 12.30 8.44
N PHE A 282 -7.96 11.23 8.63
CA PHE A 282 -8.40 10.03 9.32
C PHE A 282 -8.47 10.16 10.84
N GLN A 283 -7.88 11.21 11.43
CA GLN A 283 -7.90 11.41 12.88
C GLN A 283 -9.27 11.90 13.35
N LEU A 284 -9.69 11.49 14.55
CA LEU A 284 -11.01 11.81 15.10
C LEU A 284 -11.34 13.31 15.12
N GLU A 285 -10.35 14.17 15.33
CA GLU A 285 -10.53 15.62 15.30
C GLU A 285 -11.04 16.10 13.93
N LYS A 286 -10.46 15.57 12.86
CA LYS A 286 -10.66 16.08 11.50
C LYS A 286 -11.69 15.30 10.68
N ILE A 287 -11.84 14.00 10.95
CA ILE A 287 -12.73 13.09 10.20
C ILE A 287 -14.21 13.49 10.28
N THR A 288 -14.55 14.34 11.24
CA THR A 288 -15.93 14.76 11.54
C THR A 288 -16.32 16.09 10.92
N GLU A 289 -15.35 16.80 10.32
CA GLU A 289 -15.51 18.13 9.72
C GLU A 289 -15.84 18.01 8.22
N ARG A 290 -16.91 18.68 7.79
CA ARG A 290 -17.41 18.59 6.40
C ARG A 290 -16.37 19.03 5.36
N SER A 291 -15.64 20.10 5.62
CA SER A 291 -14.60 20.62 4.72
C SER A 291 -13.46 19.64 4.47
N ASN A 292 -13.22 18.70 5.39
CA ASN A 292 -12.13 17.72 5.25
C ASN A 292 -12.55 16.56 4.35
N LEU A 293 -13.85 16.22 4.31
CA LEU A 293 -14.38 15.19 3.41
C LEU A 293 -14.28 15.60 1.93
N GLU A 294 -14.55 16.87 1.61
CA GLU A 294 -14.41 17.39 0.24
C GLU A 294 -12.96 17.33 -0.25
N LYS A 295 -12.00 17.68 0.62
CA LYS A 295 -10.56 17.56 0.32
C LYS A 295 -10.14 16.11 0.10
N VAL A 296 -10.70 15.18 0.85
CA VAL A 296 -10.46 13.74 0.65
C VAL A 296 -10.89 13.29 -0.73
N ILE A 297 -12.05 13.73 -1.25
CA ILE A 297 -12.46 13.43 -2.64
C ILE A 297 -11.46 14.01 -3.63
N MET A 298 -11.02 15.26 -3.44
CA MET A 298 -10.03 15.86 -4.34
C MET A 298 -8.76 15.02 -4.42
N VAL A 299 -8.26 14.53 -3.28
CA VAL A 299 -7.06 13.68 -3.24
C VAL A 299 -7.29 12.33 -3.91
N ILE A 300 -8.46 11.71 -3.72
CA ILE A 300 -8.85 10.48 -4.42
C ILE A 300 -8.76 10.71 -5.93
N ASP A 301 -9.32 11.80 -6.44
CA ASP A 301 -9.44 12.01 -7.88
C ASP A 301 -8.13 12.54 -8.52
N SER A 302 -7.26 13.21 -7.75
CA SER A 302 -6.05 13.86 -8.29
C SER A 302 -4.78 13.03 -8.26
N GLU A 303 -4.62 12.11 -7.29
CA GLU A 303 -3.34 11.41 -7.06
C GLU A 303 -3.54 9.92 -6.69
N PRO A 304 -4.06 9.08 -7.61
CA PRO A 304 -4.34 7.66 -7.34
C PRO A 304 -3.11 6.84 -6.90
N GLU A 305 -1.94 7.18 -7.45
CA GLU A 305 -0.65 6.55 -7.19
C GLU A 305 -0.23 6.56 -5.71
N MET A 306 -0.78 7.49 -4.91
CA MET A 306 -0.44 7.62 -3.49
C MET A 306 -1.05 6.52 -2.62
N TYR A 307 -2.21 6.00 -3.00
CA TYR A 307 -3.01 5.10 -2.17
C TYR A 307 -3.23 3.73 -2.80
N GLU A 308 -2.89 3.59 -4.09
CA GLU A 308 -3.04 2.37 -4.86
C GLU A 308 -2.32 1.16 -4.23
N GLY A 309 -3.08 0.09 -3.96
CA GLY A 309 -2.58 -1.19 -3.45
C GLY A 309 -2.35 -1.29 -1.93
N ASN A 310 -2.57 -0.21 -1.16
CA ASN A 310 -2.44 -0.25 0.30
C ASN A 310 -3.76 0.17 1.01
N LEU A 311 -3.80 0.08 2.34
CA LEU A 311 -5.01 0.35 3.13
C LEU A 311 -5.49 1.81 3.10
N LEU A 312 -4.68 2.75 2.59
CA LEU A 312 -5.10 4.14 2.38
C LEU A 312 -6.27 4.23 1.40
N HIS A 313 -6.29 3.41 0.35
CA HIS A 313 -7.38 3.42 -0.65
C HIS A 313 -8.73 3.03 -0.04
N PRO A 314 -8.86 1.84 0.61
CA PRO A 314 -10.06 1.51 1.35
C PRO A 314 -10.48 2.56 2.38
N ALA A 315 -9.52 3.12 3.12
CA ALA A 315 -9.81 4.15 4.11
C ALA A 315 -10.43 5.39 3.41
N LEU A 316 -9.88 5.83 2.28
CA LEU A 316 -10.40 6.96 1.51
C LEU A 316 -11.81 6.70 0.97
N LEU A 317 -12.11 5.48 0.51
CA LEU A 317 -13.46 5.08 0.10
C LEU A 317 -14.46 5.12 1.27
N LEU A 318 -14.02 4.80 2.48
CA LEU A 318 -14.84 4.92 3.69
C LEU A 318 -15.28 6.37 3.92
N LEU A 319 -14.35 7.32 3.81
CA LEU A 319 -14.63 8.75 3.95
C LEU A 319 -15.56 9.26 2.85
N LYS A 320 -15.36 8.78 1.61
CA LYS A 320 -16.26 9.07 0.49
C LYS A 320 -17.70 8.58 0.76
N ALA A 321 -17.87 7.40 1.35
CA ALA A 321 -19.19 6.88 1.74
C ALA A 321 -19.88 7.79 2.78
N VAL A 322 -19.13 8.25 3.79
CA VAL A 322 -19.63 9.21 4.79
C VAL A 322 -20.05 10.53 4.14
N GLN A 323 -19.27 11.03 3.17
CA GLN A 323 -19.59 12.27 2.48
C GLN A 323 -20.88 12.18 1.67
N ILE A 324 -21.04 11.12 0.86
CA ILE A 324 -22.24 10.93 0.02
C ILE A 324 -23.51 11.07 0.86
N ASN A 325 -23.50 10.49 2.06
CA ASN A 325 -24.62 10.58 2.99
C ASN A 325 -24.77 11.95 3.66
N ASN A 326 -23.68 12.63 4.00
CA ASN A 326 -23.72 13.98 4.58
C ASN A 326 -24.28 15.03 3.63
N ASP A 327 -23.91 14.94 2.36
CA ASP A 327 -24.30 15.91 1.34
C ASP A 327 -25.70 15.60 0.74
N HIS A 328 -26.32 14.49 1.17
CA HIS A 328 -27.58 13.97 0.61
C HIS A 328 -27.54 13.90 -0.93
N VAL A 329 -26.36 13.66 -1.50
CA VAL A 329 -26.22 13.52 -2.95
C VAL A 329 -27.06 12.32 -3.36
N GLN A 330 -27.92 12.47 -4.36
CA GLN A 330 -28.70 11.37 -4.91
C GLN A 330 -27.82 10.41 -5.72
N ASP A 331 -26.82 9.82 -5.07
CA ASP A 331 -25.84 8.91 -5.65
C ASP A 331 -25.78 7.59 -4.86
N GLU A 332 -26.95 6.95 -4.75
CA GLU A 332 -27.07 5.60 -4.20
C GLU A 332 -26.15 4.60 -4.94
N GLY A 333 -25.96 4.83 -6.25
CA GLY A 333 -25.13 4.00 -7.11
C GLY A 333 -23.68 3.95 -6.66
N SER A 334 -23.08 5.10 -6.32
CA SER A 334 -21.72 5.15 -5.79
C SER A 334 -21.59 4.48 -4.43
N LEU A 335 -22.53 4.71 -3.51
CA LEU A 335 -22.49 4.10 -2.18
C LEU A 335 -22.61 2.57 -2.25
N ARG A 336 -23.46 2.05 -3.14
CA ARG A 336 -23.56 0.61 -3.42
C ARG A 336 -22.28 0.05 -4.01
N LYS A 337 -21.64 0.72 -4.97
CA LYS A 337 -20.36 0.29 -5.55
C LYS A 337 -19.25 0.21 -4.50
N ILE A 338 -19.21 1.17 -3.57
CA ILE A 338 -18.26 1.15 -2.45
C ILE A 338 -18.54 -0.06 -1.55
N LEU A 339 -19.80 -0.31 -1.21
CA LEU A 339 -20.19 -1.48 -0.41
C LEU A 339 -19.80 -2.80 -1.08
N ASP A 340 -20.07 -2.95 -2.38
CA ASP A 340 -19.75 -4.16 -3.14
C ASP A 340 -18.24 -4.42 -3.15
N ARG A 341 -17.40 -3.38 -3.25
CA ARG A 341 -15.94 -3.49 -3.10
C ARG A 341 -15.51 -3.96 -1.71
N PHE A 342 -16.05 -3.38 -0.64
CA PHE A 342 -15.74 -3.84 0.71
C PHE A 342 -16.17 -5.29 0.95
N LYS A 343 -17.32 -5.71 0.40
CA LYS A 343 -17.77 -7.11 0.46
C LYS A 343 -16.82 -8.05 -0.26
N TYR A 344 -16.31 -7.63 -1.42
CA TYR A 344 -15.30 -8.38 -2.16
C TYR A 344 -14.02 -8.55 -1.32
N TRP A 345 -13.46 -7.47 -0.76
CA TRP A 345 -12.25 -7.53 0.06
C TRP A 345 -12.44 -8.30 1.38
N ALA A 346 -13.62 -8.22 2.00
CA ALA A 346 -13.96 -9.00 3.19
C ALA A 346 -14.03 -10.51 2.93
N GLY A 347 -14.20 -10.93 1.67
CA GLY A 347 -14.05 -12.33 1.27
C GLY A 347 -12.63 -12.86 1.45
N TYR A 348 -11.62 -11.98 1.50
CA TYR A 348 -10.21 -12.34 1.65
C TYR A 348 -9.65 -11.98 3.04
N SER A 349 -9.90 -10.76 3.54
CA SER A 349 -9.49 -10.31 4.88
C SER A 349 -10.69 -9.87 5.72
N PRO A 350 -11.47 -10.83 6.25
CA PRO A 350 -12.67 -10.52 7.01
C PRO A 350 -12.37 -9.70 8.28
N ASP A 351 -11.22 -9.92 8.91
CA ASP A 351 -10.85 -9.25 10.17
C ASP A 351 -10.67 -7.73 10.02
N ILE A 352 -10.24 -7.27 8.84
CA ILE A 352 -10.12 -5.83 8.53
C ILE A 352 -11.43 -5.30 7.96
N PHE A 353 -11.97 -5.97 6.94
CA PHE A 353 -13.00 -5.36 6.10
C PHE A 353 -14.44 -5.58 6.62
N ASN A 354 -14.71 -6.53 7.52
CA ASN A 354 -16.07 -6.74 8.02
C ASN A 354 -16.64 -5.54 8.79
N VAL A 355 -15.80 -4.82 9.54
CA VAL A 355 -16.18 -3.55 10.19
C VAL A 355 -16.67 -2.56 9.13
N TRP A 356 -15.92 -2.42 8.04
CA TRP A 356 -16.20 -1.46 6.97
C TRP A 356 -17.42 -1.86 6.15
N VAL A 357 -17.62 -3.16 5.89
CA VAL A 357 -18.85 -3.68 5.28
C VAL A 357 -20.07 -3.32 6.12
N ALA A 358 -20.04 -3.61 7.43
CA ALA A 358 -21.17 -3.32 8.31
C ALA A 358 -21.46 -1.80 8.39
N PHE A 359 -20.42 -0.99 8.52
CA PHE A 359 -20.55 0.46 8.59
C PHE A 359 -21.07 1.09 7.29
N VAL A 360 -20.50 0.75 6.13
CA VAL A 360 -20.96 1.29 4.84
C VAL A 360 -22.34 0.76 4.46
N GLU A 361 -22.66 -0.50 4.81
CA GLU A 361 -24.04 -0.98 4.63
C GLU A 361 -25.01 -0.22 5.53
N ALA A 362 -24.63 0.15 6.76
CA ALA A 362 -25.48 0.99 7.62
C ALA A 362 -25.75 2.35 6.97
N GLU A 363 -24.70 3.00 6.44
CA GLU A 363 -24.83 4.26 5.69
C GLU A 363 -25.78 4.08 4.48
N TRP A 364 -25.66 2.99 3.71
CA TRP A 364 -26.53 2.73 2.56
C TRP A 364 -27.99 2.46 2.97
N ARG A 365 -28.23 1.69 4.03
CA ARG A 365 -29.58 1.43 4.55
C ARG A 365 -30.23 2.68 5.11
N TYR A 366 -29.45 3.54 5.77
CA TYR A 366 -29.92 4.86 6.21
C TYR A 366 -30.36 5.72 5.03
N PHE A 367 -29.56 5.75 3.95
CA PHE A 367 -29.91 6.46 2.72
C PHE A 367 -31.26 6.01 2.15
N LYS A 368 -31.54 4.70 2.19
CA LYS A 368 -32.81 4.09 1.77
C LYS A 368 -33.96 4.25 2.79
N LYS A 369 -33.72 4.95 3.90
CA LYS A 369 -34.67 5.13 5.01
C LYS A 369 -35.04 3.83 5.73
N GLU A 370 -34.19 2.80 5.64
CA GLU A 370 -34.33 1.52 6.33
C GLU A 370 -33.72 1.62 7.76
N TYR A 371 -34.24 2.53 8.58
CA TYR A 371 -33.61 2.99 9.83
C TYR A 371 -33.30 1.89 10.85
N THR A 372 -34.21 0.95 11.08
CA THR A 372 -34.00 -0.17 12.02
C THR A 372 -32.87 -1.09 11.55
N VAL A 373 -32.79 -1.33 10.24
CA VAL A 373 -31.72 -2.15 9.65
C VAL A 373 -30.38 -1.43 9.75
N ALA A 374 -30.36 -0.12 9.44
CA ALA A 374 -29.17 0.71 9.58
C ALA A 374 -28.66 0.71 11.02
N GLN A 375 -29.54 0.85 12.02
CA GLN A 375 -29.17 0.80 13.43
C GLN A 375 -28.48 -0.52 13.80
N GLY A 376 -29.09 -1.66 13.44
CA GLY A 376 -28.51 -2.97 13.71
C GLY A 376 -27.15 -3.18 13.04
N LEU A 377 -26.93 -2.59 11.87
CA LEU A 377 -25.64 -2.65 11.16
C LEU A 377 -24.57 -1.75 11.81
N TYR A 378 -24.93 -0.56 12.31
CA TYR A 378 -24.01 0.25 13.11
C TYR A 378 -23.57 -0.47 14.37
N ASP A 379 -24.50 -1.13 15.06
CA ASP A 379 -24.19 -1.93 16.25
C ASP A 379 -23.27 -3.10 15.90
N LYS A 380 -23.56 -3.81 14.82
CA LYS A 380 -22.68 -4.86 14.30
C LYS A 380 -21.28 -4.35 13.95
N ALA A 381 -21.17 -3.15 13.37
CA ALA A 381 -19.87 -2.54 13.07
C ALA A 381 -19.09 -2.22 14.35
N LEU A 382 -19.76 -1.70 15.39
CA LEU A 382 -19.15 -1.47 16.70
C LEU A 382 -18.70 -2.77 17.38
N ASP A 383 -19.45 -3.86 17.20
CA ASP A 383 -19.10 -5.18 17.74
C ASP A 383 -17.87 -5.80 17.04
N PHE A 384 -17.71 -5.57 15.74
CA PHE A 384 -16.54 -6.07 15.00
C PHE A 384 -15.24 -5.35 15.34
N VAL A 385 -15.30 -4.13 15.89
CA VAL A 385 -14.10 -3.43 16.36
C VAL A 385 -13.61 -4.09 17.65
N ASN A 386 -12.72 -5.08 17.53
CA ASN A 386 -12.13 -5.78 18.67
C ASN A 386 -11.09 -4.93 19.41
N SER A 387 -11.16 -4.98 20.74
CA SER A 387 -10.22 -4.48 21.76
C SER A 387 -9.67 -3.03 21.63
N ASN A 388 -10.32 -2.19 22.43
CA ASN A 388 -9.84 -1.03 23.20
C ASN A 388 -9.55 0.33 22.58
N LYS A 389 -9.20 0.49 21.31
CA LYS A 389 -8.97 1.84 20.77
C LYS A 389 -9.50 1.89 19.36
N ASN A 390 -9.93 3.05 18.88
CA ASN A 390 -9.75 3.48 17.50
C ASN A 390 -10.65 4.66 17.12
N ASP A 391 -10.08 5.65 16.43
CA ASP A 391 -10.80 6.74 15.79
C ASP A 391 -12.00 6.25 14.97
N LEU A 392 -11.89 5.05 14.37
CA LEU A 392 -12.97 4.39 13.65
C LEU A 392 -14.18 4.04 14.53
N LYS A 393 -13.98 3.59 15.77
CA LYS A 393 -15.08 3.32 16.71
C LYS A 393 -15.82 4.61 17.05
N CYS A 394 -15.06 5.67 17.31
CA CYS A 394 -15.62 6.99 17.57
C CYS A 394 -16.32 7.57 16.33
N LEU A 395 -15.79 7.35 15.13
CA LEU A 395 -16.44 7.70 13.86
C LEU A 395 -17.79 6.97 13.71
N ILE A 396 -17.81 5.65 13.87
CA ILE A 396 -19.03 4.84 13.74
C ILE A 396 -20.08 5.32 14.74
N ALA A 397 -19.70 5.54 16.00
CA ALA A 397 -20.60 6.04 17.04
C ALA A 397 -21.14 7.45 16.73
N LEU A 398 -20.25 8.37 16.30
CA LEU A 398 -20.66 9.71 15.90
C LEU A 398 -21.62 9.67 14.71
N ARG A 399 -21.33 8.85 13.70
CA ARG A 399 -22.17 8.70 12.51
C ARG A 399 -23.55 8.21 12.90
N LYS A 400 -23.61 7.13 13.68
CA LYS A 400 -24.85 6.60 14.24
C LYS A 400 -25.65 7.69 14.96
N LEU A 401 -25.02 8.47 15.84
CA LEU A 401 -25.68 9.58 16.52
C LEU A 401 -26.18 10.65 15.54
N ALA A 402 -25.33 11.09 14.60
CA ALA A 402 -25.65 12.16 13.67
C ALA A 402 -26.85 11.82 12.78
N VAL A 403 -26.88 10.60 12.22
CA VAL A 403 -27.97 10.17 11.33
C VAL A 403 -29.30 10.07 12.06
N PHE A 404 -29.32 9.54 13.30
CA PHE A 404 -30.57 9.38 14.06
C PHE A 404 -31.01 10.66 14.78
N TYR A 405 -30.08 11.57 15.09
CA TYR A 405 -30.43 12.91 15.56
C TYR A 405 -31.18 13.71 14.50
N GLN A 406 -30.83 13.53 13.22
CA GLN A 406 -31.54 14.14 12.10
C GLN A 406 -32.87 13.45 11.79
N ALA A 407 -32.93 12.12 11.92
CA ALA A 407 -34.14 11.32 11.70
C ALA A 407 -35.08 11.32 12.93
N LYS A 408 -35.70 12.48 13.21
CA LYS A 408 -36.58 12.72 14.37
C LYS A 408 -37.75 11.73 14.52
N ASP A 409 -38.20 11.11 13.43
CA ASP A 409 -39.33 10.16 13.41
C ASP A 409 -38.89 8.68 13.51
N SER A 410 -37.61 8.41 13.78
CA SER A 410 -37.06 7.04 13.80
C SER A 410 -37.46 6.20 15.03
N GLY A 411 -38.04 6.82 16.07
CA GLY A 411 -38.37 6.14 17.33
C GLY A 411 -37.14 5.74 18.16
N ILE A 412 -35.95 6.21 17.79
CA ILE A 412 -34.69 5.90 18.44
C ILE A 412 -34.39 6.92 19.55
N ASP A 413 -33.93 6.44 20.70
CA ASP A 413 -33.51 7.28 21.82
C ASP A 413 -32.17 7.97 21.52
N THR A 414 -32.26 9.17 20.96
CA THR A 414 -31.10 10.00 20.62
C THR A 414 -30.33 10.49 21.84
N LYS A 415 -30.96 10.58 23.03
CA LYS A 415 -30.27 10.89 24.29
C LYS A 415 -29.35 9.75 24.69
N GLN A 416 -29.84 8.52 24.65
CA GLN A 416 -29.02 7.35 24.94
C GLN A 416 -27.86 7.20 23.95
N LEU A 417 -28.11 7.42 22.65
CA LEU A 417 -27.04 7.41 21.63
C LEU A 417 -25.98 8.48 21.90
N TYR A 418 -26.39 9.68 22.31
CA TYR A 418 -25.47 10.76 22.67
C TYR A 418 -24.59 10.35 23.85
N GLN A 419 -25.18 9.83 24.92
CA GLN A 419 -24.42 9.40 26.10
C GLN A 419 -23.42 8.28 25.75
N ASN A 420 -23.85 7.29 24.96
CA ASN A 420 -22.97 6.22 24.51
C ASN A 420 -21.80 6.75 23.68
N THR A 421 -22.06 7.67 22.75
CA THR A 421 -21.03 8.31 21.92
C THR A 421 -20.06 9.12 22.76
N LEU A 422 -20.57 9.92 23.72
CA LEU A 422 -19.76 10.73 24.62
C LEU A 422 -18.84 9.87 25.50
N ASN A 423 -19.36 8.75 26.02
CA ASN A 423 -18.56 7.79 26.79
C ASN A 423 -17.40 7.22 25.96
N MET A 424 -17.65 6.88 24.69
CA MET A 424 -16.59 6.41 23.77
C MET A 424 -15.53 7.49 23.53
N TYR A 425 -15.94 8.71 23.20
CA TYR A 425 -15.00 9.82 23.01
C TYR A 425 -14.18 10.13 24.27
N THR A 426 -14.80 10.02 25.44
CA THR A 426 -14.14 10.24 26.73
C THR A 426 -13.11 9.14 27.01
N SER A 427 -13.43 7.88 26.70
CA SER A 427 -12.47 6.77 26.80
C SER A 427 -11.27 6.92 25.86
N PHE A 428 -11.46 7.62 24.74
CA PHE A 428 -10.39 7.91 23.78
C PHE A 428 -9.46 9.05 24.24
N GLY A 429 -9.95 9.99 25.05
CA GLY A 429 -9.13 11.03 25.66
C GLY A 429 -8.82 12.26 24.80
N ASN A 430 -9.48 12.44 23.64
CA ASN A 430 -9.32 13.65 22.83
C ASN A 430 -10.27 14.77 23.31
N THR A 431 -9.76 15.65 24.18
CA THR A 431 -10.53 16.76 24.79
C THR A 431 -11.21 17.66 23.76
N LYS A 432 -10.49 18.04 22.70
CA LYS A 432 -11.03 18.92 21.65
C LYS A 432 -12.18 18.24 20.91
N ALA A 433 -12.04 16.96 20.57
CA ALA A 433 -13.10 16.19 19.94
C ALA A 433 -14.34 16.05 20.85
N ILE A 434 -14.15 15.90 22.16
CA ILE A 434 -15.24 15.86 23.15
C ILE A 434 -15.99 17.20 23.20
N GLU A 435 -15.28 18.33 23.22
CA GLU A 435 -15.87 19.67 23.21
C GLU A 435 -16.64 19.94 21.90
N THR A 436 -16.07 19.55 20.76
CA THR A 436 -16.75 19.61 19.46
C THR A 436 -18.02 18.75 19.44
N LEU A 437 -18.00 17.54 20.01
CA LEU A 437 -19.20 16.70 20.12
C LEU A 437 -20.29 17.37 20.96
N LYS A 438 -19.92 17.91 22.13
CA LYS A 438 -20.84 18.60 23.05
C LYS A 438 -21.48 19.84 22.43
N SER A 439 -20.70 20.65 21.71
CA SER A 439 -21.22 21.85 21.05
C SER A 439 -22.12 21.53 19.85
N ARG A 440 -21.82 20.44 19.12
CA ARG A 440 -22.58 20.01 17.93
C ARG A 440 -23.96 19.45 18.26
N PHE A 441 -24.08 18.68 19.34
CA PHE A 441 -25.32 18.08 19.79
C PHE A 441 -25.73 18.73 21.11
N GLN A 442 -26.44 19.87 21.03
CA GLN A 442 -27.00 20.58 22.19
C GLN A 442 -28.20 19.81 22.79
N ILE A 443 -27.96 18.56 23.19
CA ILE A 443 -28.94 17.72 23.86
C ILE A 443 -28.86 18.10 25.34
N SER A 444 -29.81 18.93 25.79
CA SER A 444 -29.94 19.29 27.20
C SER A 444 -30.13 18.03 28.06
N GLU A 445 -29.34 17.91 29.13
CA GLU A 445 -29.42 16.83 30.13
C GLU A 445 -30.88 16.48 30.48
#